data_AF-C7LPG6-F1
#
_entry.id   AF-C7LPG6-F1
#
_cell.length_a   1.000
_cell.length_b   1.000
_cell.length_c   1.000
_cell.angle_alpha   90.00
_cell.angle_beta   90.00
_cell.angle_gamma   90.00
#
_symmetry.space_group_name_H-M   'P 1'
#
loop_
_entity.id
_entity.type
_entity.pdbx_description
1 polymer ?
#
loop_
_entity_poly.entity_id
_entity_poly.type
_entity_poly.pdbx_seq_one_letter_code
_entity_poly.pdbx_strand_id
1 'polypeptide(L)'
;MPNINIQATEAEERRINEFISALRTPCSAIMHPESPFNSQEFESEFRSKLLTHHCFMGSPLYMESFDSAFVAACRRAGYTVEFAPEGQRFWDIELGNRRISLKSSKAQSLRENKLHISKLTEAAWIQDCRTASTRQERTFELFNEYCNEVDSIIQLRYFKRQNKYELVEFPVRLFNPILELDRSHFSTDGPTINIPIGADPPDFTLKIDRSDAKITIANINKERCLVHGTWQL
;
A
#
# COMPACT_ATOMS: atom_id res chain seq x y z
N MET A 1 23.56 5.15 41.15
CA MET A 1 22.57 5.68 40.18
C MET A 1 21.37 6.15 40.97
N PRO A 2 20.83 7.36 40.76
CA PRO A 2 19.62 7.76 41.46
C PRO A 2 18.47 6.86 40.98
N ASN A 3 17.89 6.09 41.91
CA ASN A 3 16.61 5.43 41.70
C ASN A 3 15.55 6.53 41.57
N ILE A 4 15.28 6.95 40.34
CA ILE A 4 14.10 7.76 40.07
C ILE A 4 12.91 6.82 40.21
N ASN A 5 12.34 6.76 41.41
CA ASN A 5 11.08 6.09 41.64
C ASN A 5 9.99 6.99 41.03
N ILE A 6 9.77 6.85 39.72
CA ILE A 6 8.69 7.54 39.03
C ILE A 6 7.41 6.85 39.48
N GLN A 7 6.74 7.38 40.51
CA GLN A 7 5.38 6.98 40.82
C GLN A 7 4.48 7.47 39.69
N ALA A 8 3.92 6.54 38.93
CA ALA A 8 2.87 6.84 37.97
C ALA A 8 1.65 7.39 38.72
N THR A 9 1.03 8.41 38.16
CA THR A 9 -0.28 8.89 38.59
C THR A 9 -1.36 7.85 38.27
N GLU A 10 -2.48 7.89 38.98
CA GLU A 10 -3.63 7.02 38.70
C GLU A 10 -4.10 7.09 37.24
N ALA A 11 -3.98 8.27 36.61
CA ALA A 11 -4.33 8.47 35.20
C ALA A 11 -3.36 7.73 34.26
N GLU A 12 -2.07 7.74 34.56
CA GLU A 12 -1.04 7.02 33.80
C GLU A 12 -1.20 5.50 33.96
N GLU A 13 -1.46 5.02 35.17
CA GLU A 13 -1.75 3.60 35.42
C GLU A 13 -2.98 3.12 34.66
N ARG A 14 -4.07 3.89 34.71
CA ARG A 14 -5.28 3.60 33.91
C ARG A 14 -4.95 3.56 32.42
N ARG A 15 -4.17 4.51 31.91
CA ARG A 15 -3.82 4.58 30.49
C ARG A 15 -2.95 3.40 30.04
N ILE A 16 -2.00 2.98 30.88
CA ILE A 16 -1.19 1.77 30.63
C ILE A 16 -2.08 0.53 30.59
N ASN A 17 -3.03 0.40 31.53
CA ASN A 17 -3.95 -0.73 31.55
C ASN A 17 -4.86 -0.77 30.32
N GLU A 18 -5.39 0.37 29.88
CA GLU A 18 -6.13 0.50 28.61
C GLU A 18 -5.29 0.05 27.41
N PHE A 19 -4.02 0.47 27.36
CA PHE A 19 -3.09 0.11 26.29
C PHE A 19 -2.78 -1.39 26.26
N ILE A 20 -2.46 -1.98 27.41
CA ILE A 20 -2.21 -3.43 27.51
C ILE A 20 -3.46 -4.22 27.16
N SER A 21 -4.65 -3.76 27.57
CA SER A 21 -5.92 -4.37 27.19
C SER A 21 -6.11 -4.36 25.68
N ALA A 22 -5.87 -3.22 25.02
CA ALA A 22 -5.93 -3.09 23.57
C ALA A 22 -4.99 -4.07 22.86
N LEU A 23 -3.73 -4.21 23.32
CA LEU A 23 -2.76 -5.16 22.77
C LEU A 23 -3.13 -6.64 22.95
N ARG A 24 -4.02 -6.93 23.91
CA ARG A 24 -4.55 -8.28 24.19
C ARG A 24 -5.89 -8.55 23.52
N THR A 25 -6.45 -7.59 22.78
CA THR A 25 -7.66 -7.81 21.99
C THR A 25 -7.46 -9.03 21.09
N PRO A 26 -8.39 -10.01 21.08
CA PRO A 26 -8.31 -11.17 20.20
C PRO A 26 -8.08 -10.73 18.76
N CYS A 27 -7.06 -11.29 18.13
CA CYS A 27 -6.74 -11.00 16.75
C CYS A 27 -6.23 -12.28 16.10
N SER A 28 -6.94 -12.77 15.10
CA SER A 28 -6.51 -13.93 14.32
C SER A 28 -5.67 -13.46 13.14
N ALA A 29 -4.38 -13.79 13.18
CA ALA A 29 -3.44 -13.51 12.11
C ALA A 29 -3.22 -14.75 11.25
N ILE A 30 -3.25 -14.59 9.94
CA ILE A 30 -2.88 -15.63 8.96
C ILE A 30 -1.83 -15.01 8.06
N MET A 31 -0.61 -15.55 8.10
CA MET A 31 0.49 -15.16 7.23
C MET A 31 0.62 -16.15 6.07
N HIS A 32 0.91 -15.65 4.88
CA HIS A 32 1.09 -16.50 3.71
C HIS A 32 2.42 -17.26 3.80
N PRO A 33 2.46 -18.59 3.60
CA PRO A 33 3.67 -19.40 3.80
C PRO A 33 4.90 -18.91 3.02
N GLU A 34 4.69 -18.49 1.77
CA GLU A 34 5.75 -18.01 0.87
C GLU A 34 6.03 -16.50 0.99
N SER A 35 5.33 -15.81 1.89
CA SER A 35 5.59 -14.38 2.11
C SER A 35 6.98 -14.21 2.76
N PRO A 36 7.82 -13.28 2.28
CA PRO A 36 9.05 -12.95 2.99
C PRO A 36 8.77 -12.42 4.40
N PHE A 37 7.58 -11.86 4.64
CA PHE A 37 7.16 -11.35 5.94
C PHE A 37 6.56 -12.43 6.86
N ASN A 38 6.59 -13.70 6.45
CA ASN A 38 6.09 -14.81 7.27
C ASN A 38 7.10 -15.19 8.37
N SER A 39 7.30 -14.29 9.32
CA SER A 39 8.04 -14.54 10.55
C SER A 39 7.22 -14.10 11.76
N GLN A 40 7.48 -14.74 12.90
CA GLN A 40 6.82 -14.39 14.15
C GLN A 40 7.17 -12.96 14.57
N GLU A 41 8.40 -12.54 14.32
CA GLU A 41 8.92 -11.21 14.62
C GLU A 41 8.17 -10.13 13.84
N PHE A 42 7.93 -10.34 12.54
CA PHE A 42 7.18 -9.40 11.73
C PHE A 42 5.71 -9.37 12.17
N GLU A 43 5.07 -10.54 12.25
CA GLU A 43 3.64 -10.64 12.58
C GLU A 43 3.33 -9.98 13.92
N SER A 44 4.08 -10.32 14.96
CA SER A 44 3.81 -9.85 16.31
C SER A 44 4.02 -8.34 16.46
N GLU A 45 5.08 -7.80 15.85
CA GLU A 45 5.35 -6.36 15.83
C GLU A 45 4.26 -5.63 15.05
N PHE A 46 3.92 -6.09 13.84
CA PHE A 46 2.91 -5.45 13.00
C PHE A 46 1.52 -5.50 13.65
N ARG A 47 1.13 -6.65 14.22
CA ARG A 47 -0.13 -6.82 14.95
C ARG A 47 -0.21 -5.89 16.15
N SER A 48 0.88 -5.70 16.89
CA SER A 48 0.91 -4.77 18.03
C SER A 48 0.56 -3.34 17.61
N LYS A 49 1.07 -2.89 16.45
CA LYS A 49 0.77 -1.57 15.87
C LYS A 49 -0.66 -1.48 15.37
N LEU A 50 -1.17 -2.53 14.72
CA LEU A 50 -2.58 -2.61 14.31
C LEU A 50 -3.51 -2.45 15.51
N LEU A 51 -3.29 -3.23 16.58
CA LEU A 51 -4.11 -3.18 17.80
C LEU A 51 -3.99 -1.84 18.54
N THR A 52 -2.78 -1.28 18.59
CA THR A 52 -2.56 0.06 19.16
C THR A 52 -3.41 1.11 18.45
N HIS A 53 -3.36 1.16 17.12
CA HIS A 53 -4.15 2.14 16.38
C HIS A 53 -5.65 1.86 16.51
N HIS A 54 -6.05 0.61 16.26
CA HIS A 54 -7.45 0.27 16.16
C HIS A 54 -8.17 0.31 17.51
N CYS A 55 -7.61 -0.35 18.52
CA CYS A 55 -8.27 -0.60 19.80
C CYS A 55 -7.95 0.48 20.84
N PHE A 56 -6.76 1.10 20.80
CA PHE A 56 -6.37 2.13 21.77
C PHE A 56 -6.55 3.56 21.25
N MET A 57 -6.17 3.83 20.01
CA MET A 57 -6.37 5.16 19.40
C MET A 57 -7.77 5.33 18.78
N GLY A 58 -8.54 4.25 18.66
CA GLY A 58 -9.90 4.27 18.11
C GLY A 58 -9.95 4.58 16.60
N SER A 59 -8.87 4.33 15.86
CA SER A 59 -8.80 4.66 14.43
C SER A 59 -8.02 3.60 13.62
N PRO A 60 -8.40 3.31 12.37
CA PRO A 60 -7.65 2.36 11.56
C PRO A 60 -6.22 2.83 11.25
N LEU A 61 -5.25 1.91 11.30
CA LEU A 61 -3.89 2.12 10.82
C LEU A 61 -3.89 2.53 9.33
N TYR A 62 -3.32 3.69 9.00
CA TYR A 62 -3.39 4.30 7.66
C TYR A 62 -2.26 5.32 7.45
N MET A 63 -1.91 5.60 6.19
CA MET A 63 -0.87 6.59 5.77
C MET A 63 0.45 6.43 6.53
N GLU A 64 1.01 7.52 7.05
CA GLU A 64 2.33 7.54 7.72
C GLU A 64 2.41 6.57 8.90
N SER A 65 1.29 6.30 9.58
CA SER A 65 1.25 5.29 10.64
C SER A 65 1.43 3.87 10.11
N PHE A 66 0.89 3.58 8.92
CA PHE A 66 1.15 2.30 8.23
C PHE A 66 2.62 2.17 7.86
N ASP A 67 3.22 3.21 7.28
CA ASP A 67 4.62 3.17 6.84
C ASP A 67 5.55 2.89 8.03
N SER A 68 5.36 3.63 9.12
CA SER A 68 6.10 3.41 10.37
C SER A 68 5.90 2.01 10.95
N ALA A 69 4.67 1.49 10.95
CA ALA A 69 4.36 0.15 11.46
C ALA A 69 5.01 -0.95 10.60
N PHE A 70 4.95 -0.82 9.27
CA PHE A 70 5.54 -1.78 8.34
C PHE A 70 7.07 -1.81 8.47
N VAL A 71 7.70 -0.63 8.54
CA VAL A 71 9.15 -0.50 8.73
C VAL A 71 9.59 -1.08 10.07
N ALA A 72 8.86 -0.79 11.16
CA ALA A 72 9.16 -1.34 12.48
C ALA A 72 9.10 -2.88 12.47
N ALA A 73 8.05 -3.45 11.86
CA ALA A 73 7.89 -4.90 11.74
C ALA A 73 8.99 -5.54 10.89
N CYS A 74 9.36 -4.94 9.75
CA CYS A 74 10.46 -5.39 8.93
C CYS A 74 11.79 -5.38 9.71
N ARG A 75 12.11 -4.27 10.38
CA ARG A 75 13.34 -4.17 11.19
C ARG A 75 13.35 -5.17 12.33
N ARG A 76 12.19 -5.41 12.97
CA ARG A 76 12.07 -6.41 14.03
C ARG A 76 12.30 -7.83 13.53
N ALA A 77 11.90 -8.12 12.30
CA ALA A 77 12.20 -9.37 11.60
C ALA A 77 13.61 -9.46 11.01
N GLY A 78 14.50 -8.49 11.30
CA GLY A 78 15.89 -8.51 10.88
C GLY A 78 16.16 -7.93 9.49
N TYR A 79 15.17 -7.32 8.85
CA TYR A 79 15.38 -6.65 7.57
C TYR A 79 16.05 -5.29 7.73
N THR A 80 16.99 -4.99 6.84
CA THR A 80 17.48 -3.63 6.64
C THR A 80 16.43 -2.83 5.86
N VAL A 81 15.98 -1.71 6.44
CA VAL A 81 14.98 -0.84 5.82
C VAL A 81 15.41 0.62 5.93
N GLU A 82 15.44 1.29 4.80
CA GLU A 82 15.73 2.71 4.68
C GLU A 82 14.52 3.45 4.08
N PHE A 83 14.26 4.66 4.55
CA PHE A 83 13.25 5.51 3.93
C PHE A 83 13.84 6.16 2.68
N ALA A 84 12.97 6.38 1.69
CA ALA A 84 13.29 7.24 0.56
C ALA A 84 13.81 8.62 1.03
N PRO A 85 14.81 9.19 0.35
CA PRO A 85 15.22 10.58 0.59
C PRO A 85 14.05 11.56 0.41
N GLU A 86 14.12 12.71 1.07
CA GLU A 86 13.10 13.75 0.88
C GLU A 86 13.05 14.19 -0.59
N GLY A 87 11.84 14.29 -1.14
CA GLY A 87 11.61 14.63 -2.56
C GLY A 87 11.80 13.47 -3.53
N GLN A 88 12.22 12.29 -3.06
CA GLN A 88 12.23 11.07 -3.88
C GLN A 88 10.83 10.75 -4.38
N ARG A 89 10.74 10.37 -5.65
CA ARG A 89 9.49 10.02 -6.31
C ARG A 89 9.28 8.50 -6.31
N PHE A 90 8.01 8.10 -6.31
CA PHE A 90 7.46 6.76 -6.56
C PHE A 90 7.57 5.70 -5.47
N TRP A 91 8.70 5.61 -4.77
CA TRP A 91 8.90 4.63 -3.71
C TRP A 91 9.08 5.33 -2.37
N ASP A 92 8.73 4.60 -1.31
CA ASP A 92 8.64 5.14 0.05
C ASP A 92 9.74 4.53 0.94
N ILE A 93 10.12 3.27 0.67
CA ILE A 93 11.19 2.57 1.40
C ILE A 93 12.04 1.70 0.46
N GLU A 94 13.28 1.43 0.88
CA GLU A 94 14.16 0.41 0.33
C GLU A 94 14.32 -0.71 1.37
N LEU A 95 13.96 -1.93 1.00
CA LEU A 95 13.98 -3.14 1.81
C LEU A 95 15.01 -4.12 1.22
N GLY A 96 16.19 -4.20 1.82
CA GLY A 96 17.33 -4.86 1.18
C GLY A 96 17.70 -4.11 -0.10
N ASN A 97 17.49 -4.73 -1.27
CA ASN A 97 17.71 -4.09 -2.58
C ASN A 97 16.39 -3.88 -3.35
N ARG A 98 15.24 -3.91 -2.64
CA ARG A 98 13.92 -3.74 -3.24
C ARG A 98 13.34 -2.38 -2.87
N ARG A 99 13.00 -1.57 -3.86
CA ARG A 99 12.30 -0.31 -3.70
C ARG A 99 10.80 -0.53 -3.73
N ILE A 100 10.13 -0.13 -2.66
CA ILE A 100 8.73 -0.43 -2.43
C ILE A 100 7.95 0.87 -2.30
N SER A 101 6.82 0.97 -3.01
CA SER A 101 5.81 1.98 -2.70
C SER A 101 4.80 1.45 -1.69
N LEU A 102 4.59 2.20 -0.62
CA LEU A 102 3.62 1.91 0.42
C LEU A 102 2.32 2.67 0.14
N LYS A 103 1.20 1.94 0.21
CA LYS A 103 -0.15 2.49 0.06
C LYS A 103 -1.03 1.95 1.18
N SER A 104 -2.07 2.69 1.51
CA SER A 104 -3.12 2.19 2.40
C SER A 104 -4.50 2.53 1.83
N SER A 105 -5.50 1.71 2.13
CA SER A 105 -6.90 1.96 1.74
C SER A 105 -7.87 1.56 2.85
N LYS A 106 -8.83 2.46 3.11
CA LYS A 106 -9.99 2.24 4.01
C LYS A 106 -11.31 2.59 3.34
N ALA A 107 -11.37 2.55 2.01
CA ALA A 107 -12.56 2.92 1.26
C ALA A 107 -13.75 2.02 1.63
N GLN A 108 -14.95 2.61 1.77
CA GLN A 108 -16.16 1.84 2.12
C GLN A 108 -16.53 0.81 1.06
N SER A 109 -16.12 1.05 -0.19
CA SER A 109 -16.39 0.22 -1.36
C SER A 109 -15.31 -0.82 -1.67
N LEU A 110 -14.41 -1.11 -0.71
CA LEU A 110 -13.38 -2.14 -0.89
C LEU A 110 -14.03 -3.49 -1.21
N ARG A 111 -13.49 -4.15 -2.24
CA ARG A 111 -13.88 -5.51 -2.66
C ARG A 111 -12.78 -6.47 -2.27
N GLU A 112 -13.13 -7.65 -1.79
CA GLU A 112 -12.12 -8.61 -1.34
C GLU A 112 -11.25 -9.15 -2.48
N ASN A 113 -11.82 -9.33 -3.66
CA ASN A 113 -11.13 -9.91 -4.81
C ASN A 113 -10.50 -8.87 -5.76
N LYS A 114 -10.63 -7.58 -5.46
CA LYS A 114 -10.05 -6.51 -6.30
C LYS A 114 -9.30 -5.49 -5.47
N LEU A 115 -8.11 -5.08 -5.93
CA LEU A 115 -7.39 -3.95 -5.36
C LEU A 115 -7.70 -2.68 -6.15
N HIS A 116 -7.44 -1.54 -5.52
CA HIS A 116 -7.58 -0.23 -6.12
C HIS A 116 -6.51 0.70 -5.55
N ILE A 117 -5.71 1.28 -6.43
CA ILE A 117 -4.71 2.29 -6.12
C ILE A 117 -5.22 3.61 -6.71
N SER A 118 -5.90 4.40 -5.87
CA SER A 118 -6.58 5.63 -6.30
C SER A 118 -5.63 6.73 -6.79
N LYS A 119 -4.37 6.65 -6.39
CA LYS A 119 -3.30 7.56 -6.76
C LYS A 119 -1.99 6.79 -6.77
N LEU A 120 -1.53 6.40 -7.95
CA LEU A 120 -0.24 5.76 -8.13
C LEU A 120 0.88 6.79 -7.96
N THR A 121 0.79 7.89 -8.70
CA THR A 121 1.73 8.99 -8.71
C THR A 121 1.08 10.24 -9.29
N GLU A 122 1.69 11.40 -9.03
CA GLU A 122 1.29 12.67 -9.64
C GLU A 122 1.69 12.69 -11.11
N ALA A 123 0.78 13.21 -11.93
CA ALA A 123 0.98 13.35 -13.36
C ALA A 123 0.35 14.67 -13.84
N ALA A 124 0.93 15.79 -13.38
CA ALA A 124 0.47 17.15 -13.71
C ALA A 124 0.33 17.37 -15.23
N TRP A 125 1.21 16.75 -16.03
CA TRP A 125 1.18 16.81 -17.49
C TRP A 125 -0.13 16.33 -18.12
N ILE A 126 -0.96 15.54 -17.41
CA ILE A 126 -2.24 15.04 -17.94
C ILE A 126 -3.17 16.20 -18.31
N GLN A 127 -3.18 17.27 -17.50
CA GLN A 127 -4.05 18.42 -17.70
C GLN A 127 -3.66 19.26 -18.91
N ASP A 128 -2.38 19.26 -19.29
CA ASP A 128 -1.85 20.01 -20.42
C ASP A 128 -1.76 19.17 -21.71
N CYS A 129 -1.98 17.86 -21.60
CA CYS A 129 -1.94 16.97 -22.73
C CYS A 129 -3.18 17.16 -23.64
N ARG A 130 -2.95 17.56 -24.90
CA ARG A 130 -4.02 17.87 -25.88
C ARG A 130 -4.18 16.84 -26.99
N THR A 131 -3.23 15.93 -27.17
CA THR A 131 -3.26 14.92 -28.24
C THR A 131 -3.06 13.51 -27.69
N ALA A 132 -3.57 12.51 -28.42
CA ALA A 132 -3.37 11.10 -28.07
C ALA A 132 -1.89 10.69 -28.14
N SER A 133 -1.11 11.22 -29.10
CA SER A 133 0.32 10.93 -29.24
C SER A 133 1.10 11.40 -28.02
N THR A 134 0.95 12.69 -27.66
CA THR A 134 1.65 13.25 -26.50
C THR A 134 1.24 12.52 -25.22
N ARG A 135 -0.02 12.07 -25.10
CA ARG A 135 -0.44 11.33 -23.91
C ARG A 135 0.21 9.96 -23.83
N GLN A 136 0.26 9.25 -24.94
CA GLN A 136 0.95 7.96 -25.02
C GLN A 136 2.41 8.13 -24.63
N GLU A 137 3.12 9.07 -25.25
CA GLU A 137 4.53 9.37 -24.99
C GLU A 137 4.78 9.66 -23.50
N ARG A 138 4.02 10.58 -22.91
CA ARG A 138 4.14 10.91 -21.47
C ARG A 138 3.76 9.78 -20.53
N THR A 139 2.79 8.94 -20.93
CA THR A 139 2.44 7.74 -20.18
C THR A 139 3.60 6.75 -20.20
N PHE A 140 4.22 6.54 -21.35
CA PHE A 140 5.34 5.62 -21.51
C PHE A 140 6.57 6.12 -20.76
N GLU A 141 6.90 7.40 -20.85
CA GLU A 141 7.96 8.03 -20.04
C GLU A 141 7.72 7.76 -18.55
N LEU A 142 6.51 8.03 -18.06
CA LEU A 142 6.16 7.85 -16.65
C LEU A 142 6.28 6.39 -16.19
N PHE A 143 5.73 5.45 -16.96
CA PHE A 143 5.75 4.03 -16.56
C PHE A 143 7.12 3.39 -16.75
N ASN A 144 7.93 3.82 -17.74
CA ASN A 144 9.33 3.42 -17.83
C ASN A 144 10.11 3.88 -16.59
N GLU A 145 9.98 5.15 -16.21
CA GLU A 145 10.61 5.70 -15.00
C GLU A 145 10.15 4.92 -13.75
N TYR A 146 8.83 4.73 -13.61
CA TYR A 146 8.25 4.02 -12.47
C TYR A 146 8.75 2.56 -12.37
N CYS A 147 8.75 1.82 -13.48
CA CYS A 147 9.17 0.41 -13.48
C CYS A 147 10.67 0.21 -13.28
N ASN A 148 11.49 1.23 -13.57
CA ASN A 148 12.92 1.21 -13.29
C ASN A 148 13.23 1.53 -11.82
N GLU A 149 12.38 2.31 -11.17
CA GLU A 149 12.61 2.80 -9.80
C GLU A 149 11.89 2.01 -8.71
N VAL A 150 10.82 1.27 -9.05
CA VAL A 150 9.95 0.59 -8.08
C VAL A 150 9.76 -0.87 -8.43
N ASP A 151 10.05 -1.77 -7.49
CA ASP A 151 9.85 -3.21 -7.67
C ASP A 151 8.41 -3.65 -7.43
N SER A 152 7.78 -3.07 -6.41
CA SER A 152 6.47 -3.50 -5.93
C SER A 152 5.73 -2.41 -5.16
N ILE A 153 4.40 -2.55 -5.11
CA ILE A 153 3.53 -1.70 -4.31
C ILE A 153 2.92 -2.57 -3.20
N ILE A 154 3.22 -2.26 -1.94
CA ILE A 154 2.59 -2.91 -0.79
C ILE A 154 1.43 -2.03 -0.32
N GLN A 155 0.22 -2.62 -0.29
CA GLN A 155 -0.99 -1.96 0.16
C GLN A 155 -1.54 -2.60 1.43
N LEU A 156 -1.75 -1.80 2.48
CA LEU A 156 -2.59 -2.18 3.62
C LEU A 156 -4.06 -1.84 3.35
N ARG A 157 -4.95 -2.82 3.43
CA ARG A 157 -6.39 -2.67 3.19
C ARG A 157 -7.15 -2.95 4.49
N TYR A 158 -8.07 -2.06 4.87
CA TYR A 158 -8.97 -2.27 6.01
C TYR A 158 -10.42 -2.43 5.58
N PHE A 159 -10.97 -3.62 5.78
CA PHE A 159 -12.37 -3.97 5.49
C PHE A 159 -13.23 -3.70 6.72
N LYS A 160 -13.74 -2.47 6.84
CA LYS A 160 -14.52 -2.01 8.01
C LYS A 160 -15.66 -2.96 8.42
N ARG A 161 -16.43 -3.48 7.45
CA ARG A 161 -17.57 -4.38 7.75
C ARG A 161 -17.16 -5.73 8.32
N GLN A 162 -15.95 -6.16 8.01
CA GLN A 162 -15.40 -7.44 8.48
C GLN A 162 -14.47 -7.24 9.66
N ASN A 163 -14.11 -6.01 10.01
CA ASN A 163 -13.05 -5.70 10.95
C ASN A 163 -11.70 -6.41 10.61
N LYS A 164 -11.40 -6.49 9.31
CA LYS A 164 -10.25 -7.24 8.78
C LYS A 164 -9.22 -6.33 8.15
N TYR A 165 -7.96 -6.52 8.48
CA TYR A 165 -6.82 -5.98 7.74
C TYR A 165 -6.27 -7.02 6.78
N GLU A 166 -5.78 -6.56 5.63
CA GLU A 166 -5.04 -7.37 4.67
C GLU A 166 -3.85 -6.57 4.15
N LEU A 167 -2.66 -7.18 4.20
CA LEU A 167 -1.45 -6.65 3.59
C LEU A 167 -1.18 -7.39 2.29
N VAL A 168 -1.15 -6.67 1.18
CA VAL A 168 -1.07 -7.25 -0.16
C VAL A 168 -0.05 -6.52 -1.01
N GLU A 169 0.72 -7.26 -1.81
CA GLU A 169 1.73 -6.72 -2.72
C GLU A 169 1.31 -6.88 -4.17
N PHE A 170 1.32 -5.76 -4.89
CA PHE A 170 1.15 -5.71 -6.33
C PHE A 170 2.54 -5.60 -7.00
N PRO A 171 2.93 -6.55 -7.86
CA PRO A 171 4.23 -6.50 -8.52
C PRO A 171 4.22 -5.52 -9.70
N VAL A 172 5.15 -4.56 -9.72
CA VAL A 172 5.17 -3.45 -10.69
C VAL A 172 5.41 -3.93 -12.13
N ARG A 173 6.08 -5.07 -12.31
CA ARG A 173 6.23 -5.72 -13.63
C ARG A 173 4.91 -5.96 -14.38
N LEU A 174 3.77 -6.00 -13.68
CA LEU A 174 2.47 -6.08 -14.32
C LEU A 174 2.14 -4.85 -15.17
N PHE A 175 2.84 -3.73 -14.98
CA PHE A 175 2.71 -2.54 -15.82
C PHE A 175 3.37 -2.68 -17.20
N ASN A 176 4.23 -3.67 -17.43
CA ASN A 176 4.94 -3.82 -18.72
C ASN A 176 4.03 -3.73 -19.96
N PRO A 177 2.83 -4.37 -20.01
CA PRO A 177 1.97 -4.29 -21.18
C PRO A 177 1.43 -2.87 -21.47
N ILE A 178 1.53 -1.92 -20.54
CA ILE A 178 1.18 -0.51 -20.79
C ILE A 178 2.09 0.08 -21.87
N LEU A 179 3.37 -0.30 -21.89
CA LEU A 179 4.39 0.22 -22.81
C LEU A 179 4.22 -0.30 -24.25
N GLU A 180 3.31 -1.25 -24.45
CA GLU A 180 3.00 -1.86 -25.75
C GLU A 180 1.66 -1.35 -26.33
N LEU A 181 0.97 -0.46 -25.61
CA LEU A 181 -0.35 0.03 -26.01
C LEU A 181 -0.29 0.90 -27.26
N ASP A 182 -1.18 0.62 -28.23
CA ASP A 182 -1.36 1.46 -29.39
C ASP A 182 -1.93 2.85 -29.06
N ARG A 183 -1.58 3.84 -29.88
CA ARG A 183 -2.04 5.23 -29.74
C ARG A 183 -3.57 5.36 -29.72
N SER A 184 -4.27 4.44 -30.38
CA SER A 184 -5.73 4.39 -30.43
C SER A 184 -6.37 4.29 -29.05
N HIS A 185 -5.65 3.77 -28.04
CA HIS A 185 -6.13 3.65 -26.67
C HIS A 185 -5.99 4.93 -25.82
N PHE A 186 -5.31 5.98 -26.33
CA PHE A 186 -4.99 7.19 -25.56
C PHE A 186 -5.90 8.39 -25.86
N SER A 187 -7.23 8.19 -25.78
CA SER A 187 -8.25 9.21 -26.06
C SER A 187 -7.99 10.56 -25.37
N THR A 188 -8.22 11.69 -26.05
CA THR A 188 -7.95 13.08 -25.59
C THR A 188 -8.58 13.47 -24.25
N ASP A 189 -9.65 12.81 -23.82
CA ASP A 189 -10.39 13.17 -22.61
C ASP A 189 -10.05 12.33 -21.36
N GLY A 190 -9.01 11.51 -21.43
CA GLY A 190 -8.56 10.69 -20.30
C GLY A 190 -8.96 9.22 -20.48
N PRO A 191 -8.07 8.37 -21.00
CA PRO A 191 -8.42 6.99 -21.31
C PRO A 191 -8.62 6.13 -20.05
N THR A 192 -9.54 5.17 -20.18
CA THR A 192 -9.70 4.03 -19.27
C THR A 192 -9.42 2.77 -20.08
N ILE A 193 -8.37 2.04 -19.70
CA ILE A 193 -7.80 0.95 -20.51
C ILE A 193 -7.70 -0.30 -19.64
N ASN A 194 -8.29 -1.41 -20.08
CA ASN A 194 -8.10 -2.71 -19.44
C ASN A 194 -6.77 -3.31 -19.88
N ILE A 195 -5.97 -3.80 -18.93
CA ILE A 195 -4.63 -4.33 -19.17
C ILE A 195 -4.58 -5.77 -18.67
N PRO A 196 -4.10 -6.73 -19.49
CA PRO A 196 -3.76 -6.57 -20.91
C PRO A 196 -5.02 -6.38 -21.78
N ILE A 197 -4.82 -5.84 -22.99
CA ILE A 197 -5.92 -5.61 -23.95
C ILE A 197 -6.54 -6.95 -24.36
N GLY A 198 -7.87 -7.02 -24.32
CA GLY A 198 -8.64 -8.20 -24.74
C GLY A 198 -8.75 -9.33 -23.72
N ALA A 199 -8.10 -9.23 -22.56
CA ALA A 199 -8.23 -10.23 -21.49
C ALA A 199 -9.54 -10.05 -20.69
N ASP A 200 -10.13 -11.19 -20.29
CA ASP A 200 -11.29 -11.25 -19.41
C ASP A 200 -11.12 -12.37 -18.34
N PRO A 201 -10.98 -12.03 -17.04
CA PRO A 201 -10.82 -10.67 -16.53
C PRO A 201 -9.45 -10.07 -16.90
N PRO A 202 -9.32 -8.75 -17.05
CA PRO A 202 -8.02 -8.10 -17.14
C PRO A 202 -7.27 -8.15 -15.80
N ASP A 203 -5.95 -8.04 -15.85
CA ASP A 203 -5.09 -7.94 -14.67
C ASP A 203 -5.38 -6.66 -13.88
N PHE A 204 -5.61 -5.53 -14.57
CA PHE A 204 -6.09 -4.28 -13.98
C PHE A 204 -6.66 -3.32 -15.03
N THR A 205 -7.22 -2.20 -14.58
CA THR A 205 -7.67 -1.09 -15.42
C THR A 205 -6.81 0.15 -15.14
N LEU A 206 -6.08 0.62 -16.14
CA LEU A 206 -5.38 1.92 -16.12
C LEU A 206 -6.39 3.04 -16.37
N LYS A 207 -6.40 4.06 -15.50
CA LYS A 207 -7.15 5.29 -15.74
C LYS A 207 -6.24 6.50 -15.66
N ILE A 208 -6.26 7.29 -16.72
CA ILE A 208 -5.51 8.55 -16.82
C ILE A 208 -6.52 9.68 -16.71
N ASP A 209 -6.75 10.13 -15.48
CA ASP A 209 -7.82 11.07 -15.16
C ASP A 209 -7.37 12.53 -15.31
N ARG A 210 -8.05 13.27 -16.19
CA ARG A 210 -7.75 14.68 -16.45
C ARG A 210 -8.24 15.61 -15.35
N SER A 211 -9.32 15.27 -14.63
CA SER A 211 -9.86 16.20 -13.60
C SER A 211 -8.90 16.34 -12.43
N ASP A 212 -8.29 15.23 -12.01
CA ASP A 212 -7.53 15.15 -10.77
C ASP A 212 -6.01 15.01 -11.00
N ALA A 213 -5.55 15.11 -12.26
CA ALA A 213 -4.14 15.03 -12.65
C ALA A 213 -3.38 13.81 -12.07
N LYS A 214 -4.06 12.66 -11.96
CA LYS A 214 -3.55 11.46 -11.29
C LYS A 214 -3.68 10.22 -12.16
N ILE A 215 -2.75 9.31 -11.99
CA ILE A 215 -2.85 7.94 -12.51
C ILE A 215 -3.53 7.06 -11.47
N THR A 216 -4.59 6.36 -11.88
CA THR A 216 -5.28 5.37 -11.05
C THR A 216 -5.11 3.98 -11.64
N ILE A 217 -4.80 3.02 -10.79
CA ILE A 217 -4.80 1.59 -11.15
C ILE A 217 -6.00 0.95 -10.45
N ALA A 218 -7.06 0.71 -11.22
CA ALA A 218 -8.33 0.21 -10.73
C ALA A 218 -8.53 -1.27 -11.05
N ASN A 219 -9.49 -1.90 -10.37
CA ASN A 219 -9.95 -3.27 -10.67
C ASN A 219 -8.82 -4.31 -10.74
N ILE A 220 -7.73 -4.10 -10.00
CA ILE A 220 -6.58 -5.00 -9.99
C ILE A 220 -7.08 -6.38 -9.55
N ASN A 221 -6.86 -7.40 -10.38
CA ASN A 221 -7.18 -8.78 -10.06
C ASN A 221 -6.27 -9.25 -8.92
N LYS A 222 -6.85 -9.54 -7.75
CA LYS A 222 -6.08 -9.94 -6.57
C LYS A 222 -5.29 -11.24 -6.79
N GLU A 223 -5.72 -12.10 -7.70
CA GLU A 223 -4.99 -13.34 -8.04
C GLU A 223 -3.61 -13.08 -8.67
N ARG A 224 -3.36 -11.85 -9.12
CA ARG A 224 -2.06 -11.40 -9.65
C ARG A 224 -1.18 -10.76 -8.58
N CYS A 225 -1.67 -10.67 -7.34
CA CYS A 225 -0.99 -10.09 -6.19
C CYS A 225 -0.62 -11.17 -5.17
N LEU A 226 0.34 -10.87 -4.31
CA LEU A 226 0.65 -11.70 -3.15
C LEU A 226 -0.02 -11.11 -1.91
N VAL A 227 -0.92 -11.84 -1.28
CA VAL A 227 -1.41 -11.49 0.07
C VAL A 227 -0.39 -11.96 1.07
N HIS A 228 0.29 -11.04 1.76
CA HIS A 228 1.30 -11.38 2.76
C HIS A 228 0.70 -11.87 4.06
N GLY A 229 -0.41 -11.24 4.48
CA GLY A 229 -1.09 -11.60 5.70
C GLY A 229 -2.43 -10.90 5.90
N THR A 230 -3.25 -11.49 6.74
CA THR A 230 -4.54 -10.95 7.19
C THR A 230 -4.62 -10.94 8.70
N TRP A 231 -5.26 -9.92 9.26
CA TRP A 231 -5.54 -9.80 10.69
C TRP A 231 -7.03 -9.53 10.88
N GLN A 232 -7.71 -10.47 11.54
CA GLN A 232 -9.11 -10.37 11.90
C GLN A 232 -9.21 -9.93 13.36
N LEU A 233 -9.72 -8.72 13.58
CA LEU A 233 -9.95 -8.11 14.89
C LEU A 233 -11.35 -8.43 15.44
#